data_AF-A0A257JUD1-F1
#
_entry.id   AF-A0A257JUD1-F1
#
_cell.length_a   1.000
_cell.length_b   1.000
_cell.length_c   1.000
_cell.angle_alpha   90.00
_cell.angle_beta   90.00
_cell.angle_gamma   90.00
#
_symmetry.space_group_name_H-M   'P 1'
#
loop_
_entity.id
_entity.type
_entity.pdbx_description
1 polymer ?
#
loop_
_entity_poly.entity_id
_entity_poly.type
_entity_poly.pdbx_seq_one_letter_code
_entity_poly.pdbx_strand_id
1 'polypeptide(L)'
;MKMKWLPNAVSISRLALAPLIGYLIWAGLTKGVANRELEWAFGLFVFSALTDWLDGFLARKLDAKSELGGKLDLWGDKILVGITLLALWAGWIVQNNPHGDLIAGALADPLGIAAGLFFLLAIPVRDSLVTRLRAEASVKGISLSPTFAAKSKTAVIMGGMGVLLAGLAIGMSELGYAGFAILVLGALMSIWTGLSYFKAAKGTGS
;
A
#
# COMPACT_ATOMS: atom_id res chain seq x y z
N MET A 1 -5.02 -28.71 20.23
CA MET A 1 -5.54 -28.23 18.92
C MET A 1 -4.62 -27.12 18.41
N LYS A 2 -3.85 -27.35 17.33
CA LYS A 2 -2.98 -26.31 16.75
C LYS A 2 -3.87 -25.21 16.16
N MET A 3 -3.77 -23.99 16.69
CA MET A 3 -4.54 -22.81 16.24
C MET A 3 -4.12 -22.39 14.83
N LYS A 4 -4.59 -23.12 13.82
CA LYS A 4 -4.39 -22.82 12.39
C LYS A 4 -5.27 -21.66 11.88
N TRP A 5 -6.15 -21.11 12.73
CA TRP A 5 -7.09 -20.04 12.39
C TRP A 5 -6.57 -18.63 12.72
N LEU A 6 -5.56 -18.53 13.60
CA LEU A 6 -5.03 -17.24 14.07
C LEU A 6 -4.52 -16.36 12.90
N PRO A 7 -3.67 -16.87 11.98
CA PRO A 7 -3.16 -16.04 10.88
C PRO A 7 -4.28 -15.61 9.92
N ASN A 8 -5.24 -16.50 9.65
CA ASN A 8 -6.35 -16.19 8.75
C ASN A 8 -7.29 -15.13 9.35
N ALA A 9 -7.54 -15.16 10.66
CA ALA A 9 -8.39 -14.17 11.33
C ALA A 9 -7.78 -12.77 11.29
N VAL A 10 -6.45 -12.68 11.44
CA VAL A 10 -5.74 -11.40 11.37
C VAL A 10 -5.72 -10.86 9.94
N SER A 11 -5.45 -11.69 8.91
CA SER A 11 -5.57 -11.25 7.51
C SER A 11 -6.99 -10.77 7.15
N ILE A 12 -8.04 -11.47 7.61
CA ILE A 12 -9.44 -11.05 7.41
C ILE A 12 -9.73 -9.75 8.15
N SER A 13 -9.23 -9.59 9.38
CA SER A 13 -9.38 -8.35 10.15
C SER A 13 -8.78 -7.16 9.40
N ARG A 14 -7.60 -7.33 8.77
CA ARG A 14 -6.95 -6.29 7.97
C ARG A 14 -7.78 -5.90 6.76
N LEU A 15 -8.35 -6.89 6.09
CA LEU A 15 -9.21 -6.66 4.94
C LEU A 15 -10.45 -5.84 5.32
N ALA A 16 -11.01 -6.08 6.51
CA ALA A 16 -12.13 -5.30 7.05
C ALA A 16 -11.70 -3.91 7.56
N LEU A 17 -10.49 -3.78 8.10
CA LEU A 17 -9.94 -2.51 8.60
C LEU A 17 -9.53 -1.56 7.49
N ALA A 18 -9.09 -2.06 6.32
CA ALA A 18 -8.59 -1.21 5.25
C ALA A 18 -9.64 -0.18 4.75
N PRO A 19 -10.91 -0.53 4.48
CA PRO A 19 -11.95 0.46 4.17
C PRO A 19 -12.19 1.48 5.29
N LEU A 20 -12.16 1.04 6.56
CA LEU A 20 -12.33 1.92 7.71
C LEU A 20 -11.18 2.93 7.80
N ILE A 21 -9.93 2.48 7.62
CA ILE A 21 -8.75 3.34 7.56
C ILE A 21 -8.90 4.36 6.43
N GLY A 22 -9.27 3.90 5.23
CA GLY A 22 -9.49 4.80 4.09
C GLY A 22 -10.57 5.86 4.36
N TYR A 23 -11.68 5.46 4.98
CA TYR A 23 -12.74 6.39 5.37
C TYR A 23 -12.25 7.43 6.39
N LEU A 24 -11.52 6.99 7.44
CA LEU A 24 -10.99 7.90 8.46
C LEU A 24 -9.97 8.88 7.89
N ILE A 25 -9.11 8.45 6.95
CA ILE A 25 -8.18 9.34 6.24
C ILE A 25 -8.96 10.40 5.48
N TRP A 26 -9.93 9.98 4.65
CA TRP A 26 -10.72 10.89 3.84
C TRP A 26 -11.50 11.89 4.70
N ALA A 27 -12.25 11.38 5.69
CA ALA A 27 -13.04 12.20 6.61
C ALA A 27 -12.19 13.10 7.51
N GLY A 28 -10.98 12.69 7.84
CA GLY A 28 -10.02 13.50 8.58
C GLY A 28 -9.47 14.64 7.74
N LEU A 29 -9.03 14.35 6.51
CA LEU A 29 -8.48 15.37 5.60
C LEU A 29 -9.52 16.42 5.18
N THR A 30 -10.80 16.05 5.06
CA THR A 30 -11.88 17.02 4.80
C THR A 30 -12.10 18.01 5.96
N LYS A 31 -11.68 17.64 7.18
CA LYS A 31 -11.74 18.51 8.36
C LYS A 31 -10.43 19.27 8.64
N GLY A 32 -9.37 19.01 7.86
CA GLY A 32 -8.04 19.58 8.06
C GLY A 32 -7.00 18.55 8.47
N VAL A 33 -5.98 18.99 9.22
CA VAL A 33 -4.93 18.13 9.82
C VAL A 33 -5.05 18.17 11.34
N ALA A 34 -4.30 17.30 12.04
CA ALA A 34 -4.30 17.25 13.51
C ALA A 34 -5.69 17.04 14.13
N ASN A 35 -6.42 16.03 13.62
CA ASN A 35 -7.74 15.66 14.13
C ASN A 35 -7.81 14.18 14.52
N ARG A 36 -8.86 13.87 15.30
CA ARG A 36 -9.05 12.56 15.91
C ARG A 36 -9.20 11.44 14.87
N GLU A 37 -9.81 11.73 13.73
CA GLU A 37 -9.98 10.78 12.64
C GLU A 37 -8.62 10.37 12.04
N LEU A 38 -7.71 11.32 11.84
CA LEU A 38 -6.35 11.05 11.38
C LEU A 38 -5.51 10.30 12.43
N GLU A 39 -5.68 10.61 13.72
CA GLU A 39 -5.05 9.84 14.81
C GLU A 39 -5.50 8.37 14.79
N TRP A 40 -6.80 8.12 14.66
CA TRP A 40 -7.33 6.75 14.54
C TRP A 40 -6.88 6.07 13.26
N ALA A 41 -6.88 6.78 12.12
CA ALA A 41 -6.39 6.26 10.87
C ALA A 41 -4.92 5.81 10.98
N PHE A 42 -4.06 6.66 11.55
CA PHE A 42 -2.66 6.35 11.80
C PHE A 42 -2.52 5.12 12.73
N GLY A 43 -3.22 5.11 13.87
CA GLY A 43 -3.15 4.02 14.83
C GLY A 43 -3.60 2.67 14.23
N LEU A 44 -4.72 2.66 13.51
CA LEU A 44 -5.25 1.47 12.85
C LEU A 44 -4.38 1.02 11.68
N PHE A 45 -3.78 1.96 10.94
CA PHE A 45 -2.82 1.65 9.88
C PHE A 45 -1.56 0.99 10.45
N VAL A 46 -0.96 1.56 11.50
CA VAL A 46 0.21 0.99 12.16
C VAL A 46 -0.11 -0.38 12.74
N PHE A 47 -1.26 -0.52 13.42
CA PHE A 47 -1.73 -1.81 13.92
C PHE A 47 -1.87 -2.84 12.79
N SER A 48 -2.47 -2.45 11.66
CA SER A 48 -2.65 -3.32 10.49
C SER A 48 -1.32 -3.72 9.83
N ALA A 49 -0.36 -2.81 9.76
CA ALA A 49 0.97 -3.08 9.18
C ALA A 49 1.85 -3.95 10.10
N LEU A 50 1.77 -3.74 11.42
CA LEU A 50 2.52 -4.54 12.39
C LEU A 50 1.96 -5.96 12.50
N THR A 51 0.64 -6.11 12.47
CA THR A 51 -0.01 -7.43 12.49
C THR A 51 0.34 -8.26 11.26
N ASP A 52 0.49 -7.65 10.08
CA ASP A 52 1.02 -8.31 8.88
C ASP A 52 2.41 -8.91 9.07
N TRP A 53 3.32 -8.07 9.51
CA TRP A 53 4.69 -8.49 9.71
C TRP A 53 4.79 -9.62 10.74
N LEU A 54 3.97 -9.53 11.80
CA LEU A 54 3.90 -10.53 12.85
C LEU A 54 3.33 -11.86 12.34
N ASP A 55 2.24 -11.87 11.57
CA ASP A 55 1.67 -13.09 11.00
C ASP A 55 2.63 -13.79 10.06
N GLY A 56 3.28 -13.02 9.17
CA GLY A 56 4.30 -13.54 8.27
C GLY A 56 5.51 -14.11 9.03
N PHE A 57 5.84 -13.58 10.20
CA PHE A 57 6.86 -14.14 11.09
C PHE A 57 6.41 -15.43 11.77
N LEU A 58 5.21 -15.46 12.38
CA LEU A 58 4.68 -16.65 13.04
C LEU A 58 4.42 -17.81 12.06
N ALA A 59 3.88 -17.53 10.87
CA ALA A 59 3.63 -18.55 9.85
C ALA A 59 4.92 -19.24 9.38
N ARG A 60 6.04 -18.51 9.32
CA ARG A 60 7.37 -19.07 9.01
C ARG A 60 7.93 -19.92 10.15
N LYS A 61 7.66 -19.55 11.41
CA LYS A 61 8.19 -20.24 12.60
C LYS A 61 7.38 -21.49 12.97
N LEU A 62 6.09 -21.51 12.66
CA LEU A 62 5.16 -22.59 13.06
C LEU A 62 4.90 -23.64 11.97
N ASP A 63 5.55 -23.53 10.80
CA ASP A 63 5.32 -24.37 9.61
C ASP A 63 3.82 -24.53 9.26
N ALA A 64 3.03 -23.50 9.56
CA ALA A 64 1.58 -23.51 9.46
C ALA A 64 1.12 -22.72 8.23
N LYS A 65 1.69 -23.03 7.06
CA LYS A 65 1.28 -22.41 5.79
C LYS A 65 -0.02 -23.06 5.30
N SER A 66 -1.11 -22.28 5.25
CA SER A 66 -2.33 -22.67 4.54
C SER A 66 -2.40 -21.95 3.19
N GLU A 67 -2.86 -22.63 2.14
CA GLU A 67 -2.99 -22.01 0.81
C GLU A 67 -3.98 -20.83 0.80
N LEU A 68 -5.06 -20.93 1.58
CA LEU A 68 -6.04 -19.86 1.73
C LEU A 68 -5.45 -18.64 2.45
N GLY A 69 -4.72 -18.86 3.54
CA GLY A 69 -4.04 -17.79 4.27
C GLY A 69 -3.00 -17.08 3.41
N GLY A 70 -2.17 -17.84 2.68
CA GLY A 70 -1.17 -17.25 1.78
C GLY A 70 -1.76 -16.42 0.63
N LYS A 71 -2.95 -16.80 0.13
CA LYS A 71 -3.68 -15.97 -0.82
C LYS A 71 -4.22 -14.72 -0.14
N LEU A 72 -4.95 -14.85 0.97
CA LEU A 72 -5.55 -13.72 1.70
C LEU A 72 -4.52 -12.66 2.11
N ASP A 73 -3.33 -13.10 2.53
CA ASP A 73 -2.20 -12.24 2.87
C ASP A 73 -1.76 -11.36 1.69
N LEU A 74 -1.62 -11.97 0.50
CA LEU A 74 -1.29 -11.27 -0.74
C LEU A 74 -2.35 -10.23 -1.16
N TRP A 75 -3.64 -10.50 -0.87
CA TRP A 75 -4.73 -9.58 -1.17
C TRP A 75 -4.84 -8.46 -0.12
N GLY A 76 -4.71 -8.80 1.16
CA GLY A 76 -4.82 -7.86 2.28
C GLY A 76 -3.81 -6.72 2.16
N ASP A 77 -2.57 -7.04 1.81
CA ASP A 77 -1.51 -6.05 1.63
C ASP A 77 -1.79 -5.06 0.49
N LYS A 78 -2.23 -5.58 -0.65
CA LYS A 78 -2.56 -4.76 -1.83
C LYS A 78 -3.76 -3.86 -1.58
N ILE A 79 -4.75 -4.38 -0.85
CA ILE A 79 -5.98 -3.65 -0.54
C ILE A 79 -5.70 -2.55 0.49
N LEU A 80 -4.92 -2.83 1.55
CA LEU A 80 -4.52 -1.83 2.54
C LEU A 80 -3.76 -0.67 1.88
N VAL A 81 -2.71 -0.99 1.11
CA VAL A 81 -1.88 0.01 0.40
C VAL A 81 -2.72 0.78 -0.62
N GLY A 82 -3.55 0.09 -1.42
CA GLY A 82 -4.38 0.70 -2.45
C GLY A 82 -5.44 1.65 -1.88
N ILE A 83 -6.19 1.22 -0.86
CA ILE A 83 -7.21 2.05 -0.20
C ILE A 83 -6.56 3.24 0.50
N THR A 84 -5.43 3.05 1.17
CA THR A 84 -4.71 4.13 1.85
C THR A 84 -4.26 5.21 0.86
N LEU A 85 -3.66 4.83 -0.28
CA LEU A 85 -3.27 5.78 -1.33
C LEU A 85 -4.47 6.50 -1.93
N LEU A 86 -5.55 5.76 -2.22
CA LEU A 86 -6.76 6.33 -2.79
C LEU A 86 -7.38 7.36 -1.86
N ALA A 87 -7.45 7.06 -0.56
CA ALA A 87 -8.00 7.94 0.45
C ALA A 87 -7.13 9.18 0.68
N LEU A 88 -5.81 9.03 0.73
CA LEU A 88 -4.86 10.15 0.82
C LEU A 88 -5.02 11.09 -0.37
N TRP A 89 -5.09 10.54 -1.58
CA TRP A 89 -5.25 11.33 -2.80
C TRP A 89 -6.62 12.03 -2.86
N ALA A 90 -7.72 11.30 -2.61
CA ALA A 90 -9.06 11.87 -2.60
C ALA A 90 -9.22 12.95 -1.51
N GLY A 91 -8.69 12.71 -0.30
CA GLY A 91 -8.72 13.69 0.78
C GLY A 91 -7.89 14.93 0.46
N TRP A 92 -6.74 14.76 -0.20
CA TRP A 92 -5.91 15.88 -0.67
C TRP A 92 -6.64 16.75 -1.70
N ILE A 93 -7.34 16.14 -2.67
CA ILE A 93 -8.14 16.89 -3.66
C ILE A 93 -9.20 17.75 -2.99
N VAL A 94 -9.93 17.17 -2.02
CA VAL A 94 -10.98 17.88 -1.29
C VAL A 94 -10.40 19.00 -0.44
N GLN A 95 -9.29 18.75 0.26
CA GLN A 95 -8.67 19.74 1.14
C GLN A 95 -8.19 20.98 0.37
N ASN A 96 -7.68 20.82 -0.84
CA ASN A 96 -7.24 21.95 -1.67
C ASN A 96 -8.39 22.68 -2.37
N ASN A 97 -9.59 22.11 -2.38
CA ASN A 97 -10.78 22.71 -3.00
C ASN A 97 -12.02 22.57 -2.09
N PRO A 98 -12.05 23.24 -0.93
CA PRO A 98 -13.06 23.03 0.10
C PRO A 98 -14.49 23.47 -0.29
N HIS A 99 -14.63 24.29 -1.34
CA HIS A 99 -15.93 24.74 -1.86
C HIS A 99 -16.37 24.03 -3.14
N GLY A 100 -15.51 23.22 -3.74
CA GLY A 100 -15.79 22.44 -4.94
C GLY A 100 -16.22 21.02 -4.58
N ASP A 101 -17.03 20.40 -5.44
CA ASP A 101 -17.17 18.95 -5.40
C ASP A 101 -15.85 18.26 -5.82
N LEU A 102 -15.78 16.94 -5.65
CA LEU A 102 -14.58 16.16 -6.00
C LEU A 102 -14.14 16.37 -7.45
N ILE A 103 -15.09 16.58 -8.37
CA ILE A 103 -14.81 16.73 -9.80
C ILE A 103 -14.20 18.11 -10.05
N ALA A 104 -14.80 19.16 -9.52
CA ALA A 104 -14.25 20.52 -9.63
C ALA A 104 -12.86 20.61 -9.00
N GLY A 105 -12.66 20.00 -7.83
CA GLY A 105 -11.35 19.97 -7.18
C GLY A 105 -10.30 19.21 -7.98
N ALA A 106 -10.68 18.08 -8.59
CA ALA A 106 -9.81 17.31 -9.46
C ALA A 106 -9.39 18.09 -10.71
N LEU A 107 -10.32 18.82 -11.33
CA LEU A 107 -10.04 19.63 -12.51
C LEU A 107 -9.22 20.89 -12.18
N ALA A 108 -9.37 21.43 -10.96
CA ALA A 108 -8.64 22.60 -10.49
C ALA A 108 -7.16 22.31 -10.21
N ASP A 109 -6.80 21.06 -9.92
CA ASP A 109 -5.41 20.65 -9.72
C ASP A 109 -4.98 19.44 -10.59
N PRO A 110 -4.57 19.70 -11.85
CA PRO A 110 -4.07 18.66 -12.73
C PRO A 110 -2.80 17.95 -12.23
N LEU A 111 -1.96 18.62 -11.44
CA LEU A 111 -0.69 18.07 -10.96
C LEU A 111 -0.88 17.03 -9.86
N GLY A 112 -1.75 17.28 -8.88
CA GLY A 112 -2.10 16.31 -7.85
C GLY A 112 -2.92 15.16 -8.40
N ILE A 113 -3.73 15.36 -9.45
CA ILE A 113 -4.32 14.25 -10.22
C ILE A 113 -3.22 13.37 -10.82
N ALA A 114 -2.26 13.97 -11.53
CA ALA A 114 -1.15 13.24 -12.11
C ALA A 114 -0.32 12.51 -11.04
N ALA A 115 -0.08 13.14 -9.89
CA ALA A 115 0.65 12.54 -8.77
C ALA A 115 -0.09 11.34 -8.17
N GLY A 116 -1.40 11.46 -7.92
CA GLY A 116 -2.20 10.35 -7.39
C GLY A 116 -2.28 9.17 -8.35
N LEU A 117 -2.52 9.44 -9.64
CA LEU A 117 -2.47 8.42 -10.69
C LEU A 117 -1.10 7.76 -10.77
N PHE A 118 -0.02 8.53 -10.68
CA PHE A 118 1.34 8.00 -10.64
C PHE A 118 1.50 6.98 -9.50
N PHE A 119 1.11 7.31 -8.26
CA PHE A 119 1.25 6.38 -7.14
C PHE A 119 0.38 5.12 -7.28
N LEU A 120 -0.88 5.28 -7.72
CA LEU A 120 -1.79 4.16 -7.95
C LEU A 120 -1.29 3.23 -9.06
N LEU A 121 -0.72 3.78 -10.13
CA LEU A 121 -0.14 2.99 -11.22
C LEU A 121 1.19 2.33 -10.81
N ALA A 122 2.08 3.10 -10.17
CA ALA A 122 3.42 2.67 -9.80
C ALA A 122 3.45 1.62 -8.68
N ILE A 123 2.45 1.62 -7.79
CA ILE A 123 2.43 0.74 -6.61
C ILE A 123 1.44 -0.42 -6.82
N PRO A 124 0.12 -0.30 -6.56
CA PRO A 124 -0.77 -1.46 -6.56
C PRO A 124 -0.99 -2.07 -7.95
N VAL A 125 -1.11 -1.25 -9.00
CA VAL A 125 -1.32 -1.76 -10.37
C VAL A 125 -0.08 -2.48 -10.86
N ARG A 126 1.08 -1.82 -10.81
CA ARG A 126 2.38 -2.42 -11.15
C ARG A 126 2.59 -3.72 -10.38
N ASP A 127 2.32 -3.76 -9.08
CA ASP A 127 2.56 -4.98 -8.28
C ASP A 127 1.69 -6.16 -8.74
N SER A 128 0.43 -5.88 -9.09
CA SER A 128 -0.48 -6.85 -9.70
C SER A 128 0.02 -7.35 -11.06
N LEU A 129 0.54 -6.46 -11.91
CA LEU A 129 1.13 -6.82 -13.19
C LEU A 129 2.36 -7.74 -13.03
N VAL A 130 3.28 -7.39 -12.12
CA VAL A 130 4.47 -8.22 -11.86
C VAL A 130 4.11 -9.58 -11.28
N THR A 131 3.09 -9.64 -10.42
CA THR A 131 2.58 -10.93 -9.90
C THR A 131 2.09 -11.83 -11.05
N ARG A 132 1.31 -11.26 -11.99
CA ARG A 132 0.80 -11.99 -13.17
C ARG A 132 1.93 -12.45 -14.09
N LEU A 133 2.87 -11.56 -14.43
CA LEU A 133 4.02 -11.88 -15.26
C LEU A 133 4.85 -13.02 -14.70
N ARG A 134 5.09 -13.02 -13.37
CA ARG A 134 5.82 -14.09 -12.70
C ARG A 134 5.06 -15.42 -12.74
N ALA A 135 3.73 -15.38 -12.61
CA ALA A 135 2.90 -16.57 -12.73
C ALA A 135 2.96 -17.15 -14.16
N GLU A 136 2.83 -16.32 -15.19
CA GLU A 136 2.92 -16.73 -16.59
C GLU A 136 4.31 -17.27 -16.96
N ALA A 137 5.38 -16.60 -16.50
CA ALA A 137 6.75 -17.06 -16.70
C ALA A 137 6.99 -18.43 -16.03
N SER A 138 6.44 -18.64 -14.83
CA SER A 138 6.54 -19.92 -14.12
C SER A 138 5.85 -21.07 -14.88
N VAL A 139 4.72 -20.82 -15.55
CA VAL A 139 4.05 -21.83 -16.40
C VAL A 139 4.95 -22.21 -17.59
N LYS A 140 5.75 -21.27 -18.10
CA LYS A 140 6.73 -21.49 -19.16
C LYS A 140 8.06 -22.09 -18.66
N GLY A 141 8.13 -22.51 -17.39
CA GLY A 141 9.35 -23.07 -16.78
C GLY A 141 10.42 -22.04 -16.41
N ILE A 142 10.13 -20.74 -16.52
CA ILE A 142 11.07 -19.66 -16.23
C ILE A 142 10.86 -19.17 -14.80
N SER A 143 11.84 -19.44 -13.92
CA SER A 143 11.78 -18.96 -12.54
C SER A 143 12.28 -17.51 -12.43
N LEU A 144 11.35 -16.57 -12.21
CA LEU A 144 11.68 -15.17 -11.93
C LEU A 144 11.86 -14.97 -10.41
N SER A 145 13.11 -15.16 -9.97
CA SER A 145 13.50 -15.01 -8.57
C SER A 145 13.39 -13.56 -8.10
N PRO A 146 12.86 -13.31 -6.89
CA PRO A 146 12.66 -11.95 -6.43
C PRO A 146 13.93 -11.27 -5.94
N THR A 147 14.23 -10.09 -6.49
CA THR A 147 15.36 -9.24 -6.10
C THR A 147 15.17 -8.68 -4.69
N PHE A 148 16.27 -8.36 -4.00
CA PHE A 148 16.22 -7.73 -2.67
C PHE A 148 15.42 -6.41 -2.69
N ALA A 149 15.65 -5.56 -3.69
CA ALA A 149 14.88 -4.33 -3.88
C ALA A 149 13.37 -4.59 -4.02
N ALA A 150 12.97 -5.68 -4.70
CA ALA A 150 11.57 -6.05 -4.82
C ALA A 150 10.94 -6.55 -3.51
N LYS A 151 11.76 -7.08 -2.59
CA LYS A 151 11.34 -7.51 -1.25
C LYS A 151 11.21 -6.31 -0.30
N SER A 152 12.16 -5.38 -0.36
CA SER A 152 12.21 -4.23 0.58
C SER A 152 11.26 -3.08 0.21
N LYS A 153 10.86 -2.97 -1.07
CA LYS A 153 9.99 -1.87 -1.54
C LYS A 153 8.71 -1.71 -0.69
N THR A 154 8.09 -2.81 -0.27
CA THR A 154 6.80 -2.77 0.45
C THR A 154 7.00 -2.18 1.83
N ALA A 155 8.08 -2.53 2.52
CA ALA A 155 8.45 -1.93 3.80
C ALA A 155 8.73 -0.42 3.66
N VAL A 156 9.40 0.00 2.58
CA VAL A 156 9.61 1.43 2.29
C VAL A 156 8.29 2.15 2.06
N ILE A 157 7.39 1.56 1.26
CA ILE A 157 6.08 2.15 0.97
C ILE A 157 5.21 2.25 2.23
N MET A 158 5.06 1.16 2.99
CA MET A 158 4.29 1.16 4.23
C MET A 158 4.89 2.08 5.30
N GLY A 159 6.22 2.10 5.41
CA GLY A 159 6.92 3.05 6.29
C GLY A 159 6.65 4.50 5.90
N GLY A 160 6.74 4.82 4.61
CA GLY A 160 6.41 6.15 4.07
C GLY A 160 4.96 6.55 4.34
N MET A 161 3.99 5.63 4.15
CA MET A 161 2.59 5.86 4.51
C MET A 161 2.42 6.11 6.01
N GLY A 162 3.06 5.31 6.86
CA GLY A 162 2.99 5.46 8.31
C GLY A 162 3.53 6.81 8.76
N VAL A 163 4.69 7.23 8.23
CA VAL A 163 5.29 8.55 8.53
C VAL A 163 4.42 9.70 8.01
N LEU A 164 3.88 9.57 6.80
CA LEU A 164 2.96 10.56 6.23
C LEU A 164 1.70 10.72 7.11
N LEU A 165 1.06 9.60 7.45
CA LEU A 165 -0.12 9.57 8.32
C LEU A 165 0.18 10.10 9.72
N ALA A 166 1.36 9.80 10.27
CA ALA A 166 1.79 10.37 11.55
C ALA A 166 1.88 11.90 11.46
N GLY A 167 2.51 12.43 10.41
CA GLY A 167 2.61 13.88 10.19
C GLY A 167 1.25 14.55 10.07
N LEU A 168 0.32 13.93 9.34
CA LEU A 168 -1.07 14.40 9.21
C LEU A 168 -1.83 14.33 10.55
N ALA A 169 -1.64 13.27 11.32
CA ALA A 169 -2.31 13.05 12.60
C ALA A 169 -1.87 14.03 13.69
N ILE A 170 -0.60 14.45 13.69
CA ILE A 170 -0.07 15.39 14.69
C ILE A 170 0.05 16.84 14.16
N GLY A 171 -0.23 17.06 12.87
CA GLY A 171 -0.11 18.37 12.22
C GLY A 171 1.33 18.83 11.97
N MET A 172 2.30 17.92 11.96
CA MET A 172 3.71 18.25 11.69
C MET A 172 4.01 18.10 10.19
N SER A 173 4.04 19.21 9.47
CA SER A 173 4.27 19.26 8.01
C SER A 173 5.60 18.60 7.61
N GLU A 174 6.68 18.82 8.37
CA GLU A 174 8.00 18.23 8.09
C GLU A 174 7.95 16.69 8.07
N LEU A 175 7.19 16.10 9.00
CA LEU A 175 7.01 14.66 9.05
C LEU A 175 6.14 14.19 7.88
N GLY A 176 5.12 14.96 7.50
CA GLY A 176 4.31 14.71 6.31
C GLY A 176 5.16 14.69 5.03
N TYR A 177 6.01 15.70 4.82
CA TYR A 177 6.91 15.76 3.66
C TYR A 177 7.94 14.64 3.66
N ALA A 178 8.51 14.29 4.82
CA ALA A 178 9.41 13.15 4.95
C ALA A 178 8.72 11.84 4.54
N GLY A 179 7.49 11.61 5.03
CA GLY A 179 6.69 10.44 4.64
C GLY A 179 6.38 10.40 3.14
N PHE A 180 6.04 11.55 2.56
CA PHE A 180 5.82 11.69 1.12
C PHE A 180 7.10 11.40 0.31
N ALA A 181 8.25 11.90 0.73
CA ALA A 181 9.53 11.63 0.08
C ALA A 181 9.88 10.12 0.12
N ILE A 182 9.68 9.47 1.26
CA ILE A 182 9.86 8.02 1.39
C ILE A 182 8.89 7.25 0.47
N LEU A 183 7.64 7.69 0.35
CA LEU A 183 6.67 7.13 -0.59
C LEU A 183 7.12 7.26 -2.05
N VAL A 184 7.64 8.41 -2.45
CA VAL A 184 8.22 8.61 -3.79
C VAL A 184 9.37 7.63 -4.03
N LEU A 185 10.29 7.49 -3.07
CA LEU A 185 11.38 6.52 -3.17
C LEU A 185 10.85 5.09 -3.33
N GLY A 186 9.84 4.71 -2.55
CA GLY A 186 9.18 3.41 -2.65
C GLY A 186 8.51 3.17 -4.02
N ALA A 187 7.84 4.19 -4.57
CA ALA A 187 7.24 4.14 -5.90
C ALA A 187 8.30 3.99 -7.02
N LEU A 188 9.41 4.71 -6.92
CA LEU A 188 10.54 4.59 -7.86
C LEU A 188 11.18 3.19 -7.79
N MET A 189 11.42 2.67 -6.59
CA MET A 189 11.87 1.29 -6.40
C MET A 189 10.88 0.29 -7.00
N SER A 190 9.58 0.54 -6.86
CA SER A 190 8.54 -0.25 -7.50
C SER A 190 8.70 -0.19 -9.02
N ILE A 191 8.72 0.98 -9.66
CA ILE A 191 8.85 1.05 -11.12
C ILE A 191 10.13 0.35 -11.60
N TRP A 192 11.27 0.65 -10.99
CA TRP A 192 12.56 0.07 -11.38
C TRP A 192 12.55 -1.46 -11.32
N THR A 193 12.09 -2.02 -10.20
CA THR A 193 12.02 -3.48 -10.07
C THR A 193 10.97 -4.08 -11.00
N GLY A 194 9.88 -3.37 -11.33
CA GLY A 194 8.89 -3.81 -12.32
C GLY A 194 9.47 -3.92 -13.73
N LEU A 195 10.23 -2.91 -14.16
CA LEU A 195 10.95 -2.92 -15.43
C LEU A 195 11.98 -4.06 -15.51
N SER A 196 12.66 -4.36 -14.39
CA SER A 196 13.62 -5.47 -14.35
C SER A 196 12.96 -6.83 -14.62
N TYR A 197 11.76 -7.08 -14.08
CA TYR A 197 11.01 -8.31 -14.37
C TYR A 197 10.52 -8.36 -15.81
N PHE A 198 10.05 -7.23 -16.35
CA PHE A 198 9.60 -7.17 -17.75
C PHE A 198 10.75 -7.47 -18.72
N LYS A 199 11.94 -6.93 -18.48
CA LYS A 199 13.14 -7.23 -19.26
C LYS A 199 13.53 -8.69 -19.14
N ALA A 200 13.55 -9.24 -17.91
CA ALA A 200 13.85 -10.64 -17.68
C ALA A 200 12.86 -11.59 -18.38
N ALA A 201 11.58 -11.26 -18.40
CA ALA A 201 10.55 -12.06 -19.07
C ALA A 201 10.65 -12.03 -20.61
N LYS A 202 11.12 -10.92 -21.20
CA LYS A 202 11.31 -10.77 -22.65
C LYS A 202 12.65 -11.34 -23.14
N GLY A 203 13.73 -11.18 -22.38
CA GLY A 203 15.08 -11.59 -22.76
C GLY A 203 15.34 -13.10 -22.74
N THR A 204 14.40 -13.90 -22.24
CA THR A 204 14.48 -15.37 -22.21
C THR A 204 13.72 -16.03 -23.37
N GLY A 205 13.21 -15.25 -24.32
CA GLY A 205 12.48 -15.73 -25.51
C GLY A 205 13.23 -15.57 -26.83
N SER A 206 14.54 -15.26 -26.79
CA SER A 206 15.43 -15.15 -27.95
C SER A 206 16.52 -16.21 -27.90
#